data_AF-E5FH06-F1
#
_entry.id   AF-E5FH06-F1
#
_cell.length_a   1.000
_cell.length_b   1.000
_cell.length_c   1.000
_cell.angle_alpha   90.00
_cell.angle_beta   90.00
_cell.angle_gamma   90.00
#
_symmetry.space_group_name_H-M   'P 1'
#
loop_
_entity.id
_entity.type
_entity.pdbx_description
1 polymer ?
#
loop_
_entity_poly.entity_id
_entity_poly.type
_entity_poly.pdbx_seq_one_letter_code
_entity_poly.pdbx_strand_id
1 'polypeptide(L)' 'ASTSLEKSYELPDGQVITIGNERFRCPEALFQPSFLGMESCGIHETVYN' A
#
# COMPACT_ATOMS: atom_id res chain seq x y z
N ALA A 1 14.45 -2.69 16.41
CA ALA A 1 13.30 -1.89 16.87
C ALA A 1 12.26 -1.87 15.74
N SER A 2 11.24 -2.73 15.80
CA SER A 2 10.28 -2.92 14.68
C SER A 2 8.85 -2.92 15.20
N THR A 3 8.48 -1.88 15.94
CA THR A 3 7.14 -1.73 16.55
C THR A 3 6.36 -0.55 15.96
N SER A 4 6.77 -0.03 14.80
CA SER A 4 6.24 1.23 14.23
C SER A 4 5.33 1.04 13.01
N LEU A 5 5.06 -0.21 12.59
CA LEU A 5 4.37 -0.49 11.33
C LEU A 5 2.85 -0.64 11.51
N GLU A 6 2.41 -1.06 12.69
CA GLU A 6 1.02 -1.35 13.01
C GLU A 6 0.28 -0.07 13.39
N LYS A 7 -0.82 0.24 12.71
CA LYS A 7 -1.66 1.39 13.02
C LYS A 7 -3.12 0.98 13.08
N SER A 8 -3.75 1.28 14.20
CA SER A 8 -5.17 1.01 14.42
C SER A 8 -6.03 2.13 13.84
N TYR A 9 -7.09 1.76 13.13
CA TYR A 9 -8.07 2.66 12.54
C TYR A 9 -9.46 2.23 12.99
N GLU A 10 -10.26 3.20 13.43
CA GLU A 10 -11.66 2.97 13.79
C GLU A 10 -12.52 3.22 12.55
N LEU A 11 -13.36 2.23 12.24
CA LEU A 11 -14.34 2.30 11.17
C LEU A 11 -15.63 2.98 11.68
N PRO A 12 -16.45 3.57 10.82
CA PRO A 12 -17.67 4.30 11.22
C PRO A 12 -18.73 3.45 11.93
N ASP A 13 -18.63 2.12 11.88
CA ASP A 13 -19.42 1.14 12.64
C ASP A 13 -18.86 0.87 14.05
N GLY A 14 -17.73 1.49 14.43
CA GLY A 14 -17.06 1.35 15.73
C GLY A 14 -16.05 0.20 15.79
N GLN A 15 -15.86 -0.55 14.69
CA GLN A 15 -14.86 -1.61 14.62
C GLN A 15 -13.45 -1.03 14.49
N VAL A 16 -12.52 -1.49 15.32
CA VAL A 16 -11.09 -1.12 15.22
C VAL A 16 -10.35 -2.19 14.41
N ILE A 17 -9.72 -1.78 13.32
CA ILE A 17 -8.86 -2.63 12.50
C ILE A 17 -7.41 -2.22 12.67
N THR A 18 -6.50 -3.20 12.74
CA THR A 18 -5.05 -2.95 12.79
C THR A 18 -4.48 -3.19 11.40
N ILE A 19 -3.98 -2.12 10.77
CA ILE A 19 -3.27 -2.22 9.49
C ILE A 19 -1.79 -2.38 9.79
N GLY A 20 -1.17 -3.44 9.28
CA GLY A 20 0.25 -3.73 9.47
C GLY A 20 1.07 -3.47 8.21
N ASN A 21 1.54 -4.55 7.58
CA ASN A 21 2.39 -4.49 6.40
C ASN A 21 1.69 -3.96 5.14
N GLU A 22 0.34 -3.94 5.12
CA GLU A 22 -0.42 -3.47 3.97
C GLU A 22 -0.19 -1.99 3.69
N ARG A 23 0.23 -1.20 4.70
CA ARG A 23 0.57 0.22 4.56
C ARG A 23 1.67 0.49 3.54
N PHE A 24 2.54 -0.49 3.28
CA PHE A 24 3.66 -0.35 2.35
C PHE A 24 3.40 -1.10 1.03
N ARG A 25 2.65 -2.22 1.09
CA ARG A 25 2.30 -2.99 -0.11
C ARG A 25 1.29 -2.27 -1.02
N CYS A 26 0.34 -1.53 -0.44
CA CYS A 26 -0.62 -0.75 -1.23
C CYS A 26 0.04 0.33 -2.11
N PRO A 27 0.91 1.23 -1.60
CA PRO A 27 1.56 2.23 -2.44
C PRO A 27 2.60 1.63 -3.40
N GLU A 28 3.14 0.44 -3.12
CA GLU A 28 4.08 -0.25 -4.01
C GLU A 28 3.44 -0.64 -5.35
N ALA A 29 2.12 -0.83 -5.41
CA ALA A 29 1.39 -1.07 -6.65
C ALA A 29 1.50 0.09 -7.66
N LEU A 30 1.78 1.32 -7.21
CA LEU A 30 2.04 2.46 -8.11
C LEU A 30 3.40 2.37 -8.81
N PHE A 31 4.37 1.70 -8.17
CA PHE A 31 5.72 1.50 -8.70
C PHE A 31 5.86 0.14 -9.38
N GLN A 32 5.08 -0.86 -8.96
CA GLN A 32 5.08 -2.21 -9.50
C GLN A 32 3.62 -2.67 -9.76
N PRO A 33 3.01 -2.23 -10.88
CA PRO A 33 1.60 -2.51 -11.20
C PRO A 33 1.27 -4.00 -11.36
N SER A 34 2.30 -4.83 -11.56
CA SER A 34 2.18 -6.29 -11.63
C SER A 34 1.58 -6.89 -10.34
N PHE A 35 1.69 -6.23 -9.18
CA PHE A 35 1.01 -6.67 -7.96
C PHE A 35 -0.52 -6.64 -8.06
N LEU A 36 -1.07 -5.83 -8.97
CA LEU A 36 -2.50 -5.76 -9.27
C LEU A 36 -2.88 -6.58 -10.51
N GLY A 37 -1.94 -7.34 -11.08
CA GLY A 37 -2.14 -8.05 -12.35
C GLY A 37 -2.22 -7.12 -13.57
N MET A 38 -1.73 -5.88 -13.45
CA MET A 38 -1.71 -4.91 -14.54
C MET A 38 -0.37 -4.96 -15.28
N GLU A 39 -0.42 -5.06 -16.60
CA GLU A 39 0.75 -5.01 -17.50
C GLU A 39 1.09 -3.55 -17.86
N SER A 40 1.25 -2.70 -16.84
CA SER A 40 1.62 -1.28 -17.01
C SER A 40 2.94 -0.99 -16.31
N CYS A 41 3.69 -0.02 -16.82
CA CYS A 41 4.92 0.46 -16.19
C CYS A 41 4.61 1.25 -14.91
N GLY A 42 5.53 1.20 -13.95
CA GLY A 42 5.41 1.97 -12.73
C GLY A 42 5.46 3.48 -13.01
N ILE A 43 4.88 4.30 -12.12
CA ILE A 43 4.84 5.76 -12.32
C ILE A 43 6.24 6.39 -12.52
N HIS A 44 7.27 5.78 -11.95
CA HIS A 44 8.66 6.23 -12.07
C HIS A 44 9.23 6.05 -13.48
N GLU A 45 8.80 5.01 -14.22
CA GLU A 45 9.16 4.80 -15.62
C GLU A 45 8.30 5.65 -16.56
N THR A 46 7.03 5.85 -16.20
CA THR A 46 6.07 6.66 -16.97
C THR A 46 6.43 8.15 -16.98
N VAL A 47 7.08 8.68 -15.94
CA VAL A 47 7.51 10.10 -15.90
C VAL A 47 8.83 10.34 -16.65
N TYR A 48 9.65 9.32 -16.84
CA TYR A 48 10.95 9.44 -17.53
C TYR A 48 10.83 9.37 -19.07
N ASN A 49 9.83 8.65 -19.58
CA ASN A 49 9.53 8.56 -21.03
C ASN A 49 8.75 9.77 -21.54
#